data_AF-A0A5E4YSD4-F1
#
_entry.id   AF-A0A5E4YSD4-F1
#
_cell.length_a   1.000
_cell.length_b   1.000
_cell.length_c   1.000
_cell.angle_alpha   90.00
_cell.angle_beta   90.00
_cell.angle_gamma   90.00
#
_symmetry.space_group_name_H-M   'P 1'
#
loop_
_entity.id
_entity.type
_entity.pdbx_description
1 polymer ?
#
loop_
_entity_poly.entity_id
_entity_poly.type
_entity_poly.pdbx_seq_one_letter_code
_entity_poly.pdbx_strand_id
1 'polypeptide(L)'
;MLLSKEQLLASAQPTVKIVGVEGVGDLRIRVIDGFSRDELSKALADLGTQDGVYFSALIIASLVNENDEPIFARDDLDALRACDANWLRKVGLACVQANGLGPDAVKESEKNSEAIQSDSSGTA
;
A
#
# COMPACT_ATOMS: atom_id res chain seq x y z
N MET A 1 -28.51 8.90 4.36
CA MET A 1 -28.68 7.76 5.28
C MET A 1 -27.42 7.66 6.13
N LEU A 2 -27.54 7.42 7.45
CA LEU A 2 -26.36 7.07 8.26
C LEU A 2 -26.02 5.59 8.03
N LEU A 3 -24.74 5.28 7.83
CA LEU A 3 -24.25 3.91 7.73
C LEU A 3 -24.24 3.23 9.11
N SER A 4 -24.58 1.94 9.17
CA SER A 4 -24.41 1.13 10.37
C SER A 4 -22.92 0.81 10.63
N LYS A 5 -22.59 0.42 11.86
CA LYS A 5 -21.22 0.01 12.25
C LYS A 5 -20.67 -1.08 11.32
N GLU A 6 -21.48 -2.08 10.99
CA GLU A 6 -21.08 -3.21 10.16
C GLU A 6 -20.81 -2.77 8.72
N GLN A 7 -21.63 -1.86 8.17
CA GLN A 7 -21.42 -1.30 6.85
C GLN A 7 -20.16 -0.43 6.78
N LEU A 8 -19.87 0.33 7.84
CA LEU A 8 -18.63 1.12 7.93
C LEU A 8 -17.40 0.20 7.94
N LEU A 9 -17.39 -0.83 8.78
CA LEU A 9 -16.28 -1.78 8.84
C LEU A 9 -16.10 -2.55 7.53
N ALA A 10 -17.20 -2.96 6.89
CA ALA A 10 -17.14 -3.63 5.58
C ALA A 10 -16.58 -2.70 4.49
N SER A 11 -16.93 -1.41 4.51
CA SER A 11 -16.42 -0.42 3.55
C SER A 11 -14.95 -0.05 3.74
N ALA A 12 -14.37 -0.34 4.92
CA ALA A 12 -13.00 0.00 5.27
C ALA A 12 -12.01 -1.17 5.12
N GLN A 13 -12.41 -2.27 4.45
CA GLN A 13 -11.52 -3.40 4.25
C GLN A 13 -10.36 -3.06 3.31
N PRO A 14 -9.14 -3.55 3.61
CA PRO A 14 -7.98 -3.34 2.76
C PRO A 14 -8.22 -3.84 1.33
N THR A 15 -7.96 -3.00 0.35
CA THR A 15 -8.04 -3.40 -1.07
C THR A 15 -6.73 -4.07 -1.49
N VAL A 16 -6.82 -5.13 -2.28
CA VAL A 16 -5.66 -5.78 -2.90
C VAL A 16 -5.60 -5.39 -4.38
N LYS A 17 -4.41 -4.97 -4.83
CA LYS A 17 -4.12 -4.58 -6.21
C LYS A 17 -3.09 -5.54 -6.78
N ILE A 18 -3.27 -5.95 -8.03
CA ILE A 18 -2.26 -6.71 -8.78
C ILE A 18 -1.43 -5.71 -9.57
N VAL A 19 -0.12 -5.68 -9.33
CA VAL A 19 0.81 -4.76 -9.99
C VAL A 19 1.88 -5.58 -10.71
N GLY A 20 1.94 -5.44 -12.04
CA GLY A 20 2.99 -6.04 -12.86
C GLY A 20 4.30 -5.24 -12.72
N VAL A 21 5.37 -5.91 -12.29
CA VAL A 21 6.70 -5.32 -12.13
C VAL A 21 7.66 -5.93 -13.15
N GLU A 22 8.28 -5.07 -13.97
CA GLU A 22 9.18 -5.50 -15.04
C GLU A 22 10.40 -6.27 -14.49
N GLY A 23 10.54 -7.52 -14.95
CA GLY A 23 11.62 -8.43 -14.54
C GLY A 23 11.34 -9.18 -13.23
N VAL A 24 10.17 -8.98 -12.61
CA VAL A 24 9.73 -9.71 -11.39
C VAL A 24 8.46 -10.49 -11.65
N GLY A 25 7.51 -9.92 -12.40
CA GLY A 25 6.20 -10.50 -12.66
C GLY A 25 5.08 -9.78 -11.92
N ASP A 26 3.93 -10.44 -11.80
CA ASP A 26 2.75 -9.88 -11.16
C ASP A 26 2.80 -10.06 -9.64
N LEU A 27 2.63 -8.96 -8.92
CA LEU A 27 2.66 -8.92 -7.47
C LEU A 27 1.29 -8.53 -6.92
N ARG A 28 0.79 -9.28 -5.92
CA ARG A 28 -0.42 -8.91 -5.17
C ARG A 28 -0.03 -8.02 -4.00
N ILE A 29 -0.47 -6.78 -4.05
CA ILE A 29 -0.15 -5.76 -3.06
C ILE A 29 -1.43 -5.31 -2.37
N ARG A 30 -1.54 -5.60 -1.09
CA ARG A 30 -2.60 -5.12 -0.22
C ARG A 30 -2.26 -3.72 0.29
N VAL A 31 -3.25 -2.84 0.29
CA VAL A 31 -3.14 -1.55 0.98
C VAL A 31 -2.97 -1.82 2.47
N ILE A 32 -1.91 -1.30 3.09
CA ILE A 32 -1.59 -1.54 4.49
C ILE A 32 -2.74 -1.09 5.39
N ASP A 33 -3.15 -1.95 6.31
CA ASP A 33 -4.08 -1.60 7.36
C ASP A 33 -3.39 -0.82 8.49
N GLY A 34 -4.16 -0.39 9.49
CA GLY A 34 -3.61 0.36 10.63
C GLY A 34 -2.51 -0.42 11.38
N PHE A 35 -2.66 -1.74 11.54
CA PHE A 35 -1.68 -2.57 12.24
C PHE A 35 -0.37 -2.66 11.47
N SER A 36 -0.46 -2.93 10.16
CA SER A 36 0.69 -3.03 9.25
C SER A 36 1.42 -1.69 9.15
N ARG A 37 0.69 -0.57 9.22
CA ARG A 37 1.26 0.79 9.27
C ARG A 37 2.01 1.05 10.56
N ASP A 38 1.48 0.59 11.69
CA ASP A 38 2.15 0.71 13.00
C ASP A 38 3.43 -0.13 13.05
N GLU A 39 3.39 -1.34 12.48
CA GLU A 39 4.57 -2.20 12.36
C GLU A 39 5.65 -1.59 11.46
N LEU A 40 5.26 -1.01 10.32
CA LEU A 40 6.15 -0.24 9.46
C LEU A 40 6.79 0.92 10.24
N SER A 41 5.97 1.72 10.95
CA SER A 41 6.44 2.84 11.75
C SER A 41 7.44 2.39 12.83
N LYS A 42 7.15 1.27 13.50
CA LYS A 42 8.03 0.66 14.49
C LYS A 42 9.36 0.19 13.88
N ALA A 43 9.31 -0.47 12.72
CA ALA A 43 10.53 -0.89 12.01
C ALA A 43 11.41 0.31 11.63
N LEU A 44 10.81 1.42 11.18
CA LEU A 44 11.53 2.65 10.85
C LEU A 44 12.10 3.36 12.09
N ALA A 45 11.40 3.31 13.22
CA ALA A 45 11.89 3.85 14.48
C ALA A 45 13.06 3.03 15.04
N ASP A 46 12.99 1.70 14.94
CA ASP A 46 13.99 0.76 15.47
C ASP A 46 15.26 0.72 14.60
N LEU A 47 15.11 0.69 13.27
CA LEU A 47 16.19 0.42 12.31
C LEU A 47 16.60 1.63 11.47
N GLY A 48 15.84 2.73 11.55
CA GLY A 48 16.06 3.97 10.80
C GLY A 48 15.28 4.07 9.49
N THR A 49 15.40 5.22 8.83
CA THR A 49 14.61 5.59 7.64
C THR A 49 15.38 5.44 6.33
N GLN A 50 16.39 4.56 6.31
CA GLN A 50 17.18 4.30 5.11
C GLN A 50 16.32 3.58 4.06
N ASP A 51 16.52 3.89 2.77
CA ASP A 51 15.74 3.31 1.66
C ASP A 51 15.61 1.78 1.74
N GLY A 52 16.71 1.07 2.05
CA GLY A 52 16.69 -0.39 2.17
C GLY A 52 15.79 -0.90 3.30
N VAL A 53 15.75 -0.20 4.44
CA VAL A 53 14.87 -0.53 5.58
C VAL A 53 13.43 -0.20 5.22
N TYR A 54 13.19 0.98 4.65
CA TYR A 54 11.87 1.45 4.28
C TYR A 54 11.21 0.56 3.24
N PHE A 55 11.89 0.25 2.15
CA PHE A 55 11.34 -0.62 1.10
C PHE A 55 11.14 -2.05 1.62
N SER A 56 12.07 -2.61 2.38
CA SER A 56 11.90 -3.96 2.93
C SER A 56 10.72 -4.05 3.89
N ALA A 57 10.59 -3.09 4.81
CA ALA A 57 9.46 -3.05 5.74
C ALA A 57 8.12 -2.82 5.03
N LEU A 58 8.09 -2.00 3.98
CA LEU A 58 6.88 -1.76 3.20
C LEU A 58 6.47 -2.99 2.38
N ILE A 59 7.44 -3.73 1.85
CA ILE A 59 7.21 -5.00 1.14
C ILE A 59 6.60 -6.03 2.10
N ILE A 60 7.18 -6.20 3.29
CA ILE A 60 6.64 -7.09 4.33
C ILE A 60 5.19 -6.73 4.68
N ALA A 61 4.91 -5.44 4.83
CA ALA A 61 3.58 -4.96 5.22
C ALA A 61 2.52 -5.08 4.11
N SER A 62 2.92 -5.02 2.84
CA SER A 62 1.99 -4.84 1.71
C SER A 62 1.88 -6.06 0.80
N LEU A 63 2.93 -6.88 0.69
CA LEU A 63 2.95 -7.97 -0.28
C LEU A 63 2.24 -9.21 0.28
N VAL A 64 1.23 -9.68 -0.45
CA VAL A 64 0.38 -10.80 -0.03
C VAL A 64 0.36 -11.93 -1.07
N ASN A 65 0.03 -13.13 -0.63
CA ASN A 65 -0.15 -14.30 -1.48
C ASN A 65 -1.57 -14.33 -2.10
N GLU A 66 -1.94 -15.45 -2.73
CA GLU A 66 -3.27 -15.65 -3.34
C GLU A 66 -4.41 -15.72 -2.32
N ASN A 67 -4.11 -16.02 -1.06
CA ASN A 67 -5.05 -16.05 0.05
C ASN A 67 -5.11 -14.70 0.82
N ASP A 68 -4.48 -13.66 0.28
CA ASP A 68 -4.32 -12.34 0.90
C ASP A 68 -3.56 -12.36 2.25
N GLU A 69 -2.69 -13.35 2.44
CA GLU A 69 -1.80 -13.46 3.60
C GLU A 69 -0.41 -12.89 3.28
N PRO A 70 0.27 -12.22 4.23
CA PRO A 70 1.63 -11.68 4.01
C PRO A 70 2.60 -12.76 3.53
N ILE A 71 3.36 -12.49 2.47
CA ILE A 71 4.38 -13.44 1.95
C ILE A 71 5.63 -13.44 2.83
N PHE A 72 5.96 -12.28 3.42
CA PHE A 72 7.15 -12.08 4.22
C PHE A 72 6.76 -11.73 5.66
N ALA A 73 7.61 -12.14 6.59
CA ALA A 73 7.52 -11.79 8.00
C ALA A 73 8.59 -10.74 8.37
N ARG A 74 8.46 -10.19 9.58
CA ARG A 74 9.45 -9.24 10.12
C ARG A 74 10.87 -9.82 10.14
N ASP A 75 11.01 -11.12 10.34
CA ASP A 75 12.30 -11.81 10.40
C ASP A 75 12.99 -11.89 9.02
N ASP A 76 12.24 -11.72 7.92
CA ASP A 76 12.77 -11.70 6.55
C ASP A 76 13.40 -10.35 6.17
N LEU A 77 13.31 -9.34 7.04
CA LEU A 77 13.78 -7.99 6.75
C LEU A 77 15.26 -7.96 6.37
N ASP A 78 16.12 -8.70 7.08
CA ASP A 78 17.54 -8.74 6.76
C ASP A 78 17.83 -9.50 5.47
N ALA A 79 17.04 -10.53 5.17
CA ALA A 79 17.13 -11.27 3.90
C ALA A 79 16.75 -10.37 2.70
N LEU A 80 15.67 -9.59 2.84
CA LEU A 80 15.24 -8.61 1.83
C LEU A 80 16.27 -7.50 1.63
N ARG A 81 16.92 -7.03 2.71
CA ARG A 81 17.99 -6.03 2.63
C ARG A 81 19.25 -6.54 1.97
N ALA A 82 19.49 -7.85 2.01
CA ALA A 82 20.60 -8.49 1.34
C ALA A 82 20.32 -8.79 -0.15
N CYS A 83 19.08 -8.61 -0.62
CA CYS A 83 18.74 -8.78 -2.03
C CYS A 83 19.31 -7.65 -2.91
N ASP A 84 19.22 -7.86 -4.23
CA ASP A 84 19.59 -6.86 -5.21
C ASP A 84 18.86 -5.52 -4.96
N ALA A 85 19.63 -4.44 -4.88
CA ALA A 85 19.10 -3.11 -4.53
C ALA A 85 18.13 -2.57 -5.61
N ASN A 86 18.32 -2.95 -6.88
CA ASN A 86 17.44 -2.54 -7.96
C ASN A 86 16.11 -3.29 -7.87
N TRP A 87 16.13 -4.59 -7.61
CA TRP A 87 14.95 -5.40 -7.33
C TRP A 87 14.18 -4.85 -6.14
N LEU A 88 14.85 -4.61 -5.01
CA LEU A 88 14.21 -4.11 -3.79
C LEU A 88 13.53 -2.76 -4.03
N ARG A 89 14.19 -1.86 -4.77
CA ARG A 89 13.63 -0.56 -5.12
C ARG A 89 12.43 -0.67 -6.05
N LYS A 90 12.47 -1.53 -7.08
CA LYS A 90 11.36 -1.73 -8.02
C LYS A 90 10.11 -2.24 -7.31
N VAL A 91 10.28 -3.29 -6.50
CA VAL A 91 9.16 -3.89 -5.74
C VAL A 91 8.66 -2.91 -4.68
N GLY A 92 9.56 -2.27 -3.94
CA GLY A 92 9.19 -1.26 -2.95
C GLY A 92 8.43 -0.08 -3.54
N LEU A 93 8.81 0.40 -4.73
CA LEU A 93 8.10 1.47 -5.43
C LEU A 93 6.70 1.03 -5.87
N ALA A 94 6.54 -0.21 -6.34
CA ALA A 94 5.22 -0.77 -6.63
C ALA A 94 4.34 -0.80 -5.36
N CYS A 95 4.91 -1.13 -4.20
CA CYS A 95 4.20 -1.06 -2.92
C CYS A 95 3.82 0.38 -2.54
N VAL A 96 4.72 1.36 -2.73
CA VAL A 96 4.44 2.79 -2.50
C VAL A 96 3.27 3.26 -3.35
N GLN A 97 3.26 2.91 -4.63
CA GLN A 97 2.21 3.28 -5.58
C GLN A 97 0.87 2.64 -5.21
N ALA A 98 0.85 1.33 -4.92
CA ALA A 98 -0.37 0.62 -4.55
C ALA A 98 -1.03 1.19 -3.29
N ASN A 99 -0.21 1.58 -2.30
CA ASN A 99 -0.62 2.18 -1.04
C ASN A 99 -0.94 3.69 -1.12
N GLY A 100 -0.74 4.33 -2.27
CA GLY A 100 -0.96 5.76 -2.41
C GLY A 100 -0.02 6.62 -1.56
N LEU A 101 1.20 6.13 -1.29
CA LEU A 101 2.21 6.82 -0.48
C LEU A 101 3.17 7.68 -1.33
N GLY A 102 3.03 7.65 -2.65
CA GLY A 102 3.85 8.40 -3.61
C GLY A 102 3.24 9.75 -4.02
N PRO A 103 4.01 10.65 -4.63
CA PRO A 103 3.54 11.98 -5.05
C PRO A 103 2.37 11.96 -6.05
N ASP A 104 2.21 10.88 -6.83
CA ASP A 104 1.08 10.72 -7.75
C ASP A 104 -0.26 10.38 -7.05
N ALA A 105 -0.23 9.86 -5.82
CA ALA A 105 -1.43 9.56 -5.06
C ALA A 105 -2.19 10.82 -4.62
N VAL A 106 -1.46 11.93 -4.46
CA VAL A 106 -2.05 13.25 -4.19
C VAL A 106 -2.91 13.68 -5.40
N LYS A 107 -2.42 13.49 -6.63
CA LYS A 107 -3.15 13.86 -7.86
C LYS A 107 -4.39 13.01 -8.11
N GLU A 108 -4.37 11.73 -7.74
CA GLU A 108 -5.54 10.86 -7.88
C GLU A 108 -6.64 11.21 -6.85
N SER A 109 -6.24 11.61 -5.64
CA SER A 109 -7.17 12.11 -4.61
C SER A 109 -7.81 13.45 -4.99
N GLU A 110 -7.10 14.31 -5.73
CA GLU A 110 -7.66 15.57 -6.27
C GLU A 110 -8.74 15.30 -7.33
N LYS A 111 -8.51 14.36 -8.26
CA LYS A 111 -9.48 14.02 -9.32
C LYS A 111 -10.78 13.40 -8.81
N ASN A 112 -10.76 12.69 -7.68
CA ASN A 112 -11.97 12.11 -7.10
C ASN A 112 -12.86 13.16 -6.41
N SER A 113 -12.29 14.29 -6.01
CA SER A 113 -13.05 15.40 -5.41
C SER A 113 -13.83 16.19 -6.46
N GLU A 114 -13.33 16.29 -7.68
CA GLU A 114 -13.99 16.99 -8.79
C GLU A 114 -15.22 16.23 -9.35
N ALA A 115 -15.30 14.91 -9.18
CA ALA A 115 -16.41 14.09 -9.68
C ALA A 115 -17.71 14.23 -8.85
N ILE A 116 -17.65 14.78 -7.63
CA ILE A 116 -18.81 14.91 -6.73
C ILE A 116 -19.58 16.23 -7.00
N GLN A 117 -19.02 17.17 -7.77
CA GLN A 117 -19.61 18.51 -7.95
C GLN A 117 -20.40 18.75 -9.26
N SER A 118 -20.50 17.78 -10.18
CA SER A 118 -21.05 18.05 -11.52
C SER A 118 -22.36 17.34 -11.87
N ASP A 119 -23.33 17.24 -10.94
CA ASP A 119 -24.67 16.75 -11.34
C ASP A 119 -25.87 17.35 -10.58
N SER A 120 -25.85 18.65 -10.28
CA SER A 120 -27.08 19.34 -9.89
C SER A 120 -27.07 20.81 -10.29
N SER A 121 -27.20 21.08 -11.59
CA SER A 121 -27.75 22.35 -12.05
C SER A 121 -29.20 22.11 -12.47
N GLY A 122 -30.10 22.27 -11.49
CA GLY A 122 -31.54 22.12 -11.67
C GLY A 122 -32.09 23.12 -12.67
N THR A 123 -32.94 22.62 -13.56
CA THR A 123 -33.87 23.44 -14.36
C THR A 123 -35.03 23.84 -13.46
N ALA A 124 -35.26 25.15 -13.31
CA ALA A 124 -36.57 25.78 -13.08
C ALA A 124 -36.45 27.30 -13.25
#